data_AF-A0A520YLB9-F1
#
_entry.id   AF-A0A520YLB9-F1
#
_cell.length_a   1.000
_cell.length_b   1.000
_cell.length_c   1.000
_cell.angle_alpha   90.00
_cell.angle_beta   90.00
_cell.angle_gamma   90.00
#
_symmetry.space_group_name_H-M   'P 1'
#
loop_
_entity.id
_entity.type
_entity.pdbx_description
1 polymer ?
#
loop_
_entity_poly.entity_id
_entity_poly.type
_entity_poly.pdbx_seq_one_letter_code
_entity_poly.pdbx_strand_id
1 'polypeptide(L)'
;MSNEVNVERLAALFKQTGEAHHQAFLQTNGEDPEWPLWYAEYLQDRLTPFLAAPLTRSRLVFCLIGAEDEHRATKSETPWPDYYARRFIECLGPAQKPEKDALSLYYFDGCPFCVRVHRAIDALGLEVELRNIYTDPAHLAELRELIGGSPGELTHDVLL
;
A
#
# COMPACT_ATOMS: atom_id res chain seq x y z
N MET A 1 21.06 4.99 -3.04
CA MET A 1 21.41 5.59 -4.34
C MET A 1 20.46 5.16 -5.46
N SER A 2 20.32 3.86 -5.78
CA SER A 2 19.45 3.42 -6.90
C SER A 2 17.95 3.75 -6.69
N ASN A 3 17.42 3.57 -5.48
CA ASN A 3 16.02 3.89 -5.19
C ASN A 3 15.74 5.40 -5.22
N GLU A 4 16.68 6.22 -4.78
CA GLU A 4 16.51 7.68 -4.76
C GLU A 4 16.49 8.27 -6.17
N VAL A 5 17.39 7.81 -7.05
CA VAL A 5 17.36 8.14 -8.49
C VAL A 5 16.08 7.64 -9.16
N ASN A 6 15.56 6.48 -8.75
CA ASN A 6 14.29 5.96 -9.27
C ASN A 6 13.10 6.80 -8.79
N VAL A 7 13.10 7.25 -7.53
CA VAL A 7 12.07 8.14 -6.97
C VAL A 7 12.06 9.47 -7.73
N GLU A 8 13.22 10.09 -7.97
CA GLU A 8 13.29 11.35 -8.72
C GLU A 8 12.74 11.21 -10.15
N ARG A 9 13.14 10.16 -10.87
CA ARG A 9 12.67 9.89 -12.23
C ARG A 9 11.17 9.62 -12.27
N LEU A 10 10.66 8.88 -11.28
CA LEU A 10 9.25 8.56 -11.18
C LEU A 10 8.41 9.77 -10.79
N ALA A 11 8.91 10.63 -9.89
CA ALA A 11 8.27 11.89 -9.53
C ALA A 11 8.17 12.83 -10.74
N ALA A 12 9.22 12.91 -11.55
CA ALA A 12 9.19 13.66 -12.81
C ALA A 12 8.16 13.11 -13.79
N LEU A 13 8.05 11.79 -13.92
CA LEU A 13 7.02 11.13 -14.75
C LEU A 13 5.60 11.42 -14.24
N PHE A 14 5.38 11.38 -12.93
CA PHE A 14 4.08 11.74 -12.34
C PHE A 14 3.73 13.19 -12.62
N LYS A 15 4.66 14.12 -12.41
CA LYS A 15 4.45 15.53 -12.74
C LYS A 15 4.05 15.73 -14.21
N GLN A 16 4.80 15.10 -15.13
CA GLN A 16 4.48 15.13 -16.57
C GLN A 16 3.09 14.54 -16.87
N THR A 17 2.72 13.47 -16.17
CA THR A 17 1.40 12.83 -16.32
C THR A 17 0.28 13.76 -15.87
N GLY A 18 0.46 14.47 -14.76
CA GLY A 18 -0.50 15.48 -14.31
C GLY A 18 -0.64 16.66 -15.27
N GLU A 19 0.47 17.12 -15.85
CA GLU A 19 0.44 18.13 -16.92
C GLU A 19 -0.33 17.63 -18.15
N ALA A 20 -0.07 16.40 -18.59
CA ALA A 20 -0.74 15.79 -19.73
C ALA A 20 -2.25 15.54 -19.47
N HIS A 21 -2.60 15.11 -18.26
CA HIS A 21 -3.99 14.95 -17.83
C HIS A 21 -4.70 16.31 -17.84
N HIS A 22 -4.12 17.33 -17.24
CA HIS A 22 -4.70 18.67 -17.26
C HIS A 22 -4.94 19.16 -18.70
N GLN A 23 -3.98 18.94 -19.62
CA GLN A 23 -4.15 19.27 -21.05
C GLN A 23 -5.30 18.50 -21.71
N ALA A 24 -5.43 17.20 -21.46
CA ALA A 24 -6.48 16.36 -22.03
C ALA A 24 -7.89 16.77 -21.53
N PHE A 25 -7.98 17.30 -20.31
CA PHE A 25 -9.23 17.66 -19.66
C PHE A 25 -9.44 19.19 -19.52
N LEU A 26 -8.68 20.01 -20.26
CA LEU A 26 -8.82 21.49 -20.25
C LEU A 26 -10.25 21.99 -20.50
N GLN A 27 -11.05 21.21 -21.24
CA GLN A 27 -12.44 21.54 -21.58
C GLN A 27 -13.46 20.99 -20.59
N THR A 28 -13.04 20.19 -19.60
CA THR A 28 -13.91 19.76 -18.51
C THR A 28 -13.77 20.75 -17.34
N ASN A 29 -14.77 20.83 -16.47
CA ASN A 29 -14.71 21.68 -15.27
C ASN A 29 -13.83 21.07 -14.15
N GLY A 30 -12.83 20.26 -14.52
CA GLY A 30 -11.97 19.51 -13.59
C GLY A 30 -12.62 18.31 -12.91
N GLU A 31 -13.90 18.02 -13.18
CA GLU A 31 -14.54 16.80 -12.72
C GLU A 31 -14.09 15.62 -13.59
N ASP A 32 -13.27 14.75 -13.00
CA ASP A 32 -12.89 13.48 -13.58
C ASP A 32 -12.88 12.40 -12.48
N PRO A 33 -14.02 11.75 -12.19
CA PRO A 33 -14.07 10.67 -11.21
C PRO A 33 -13.22 9.46 -11.63
N GLU A 34 -12.92 9.32 -12.92
CA GLU A 34 -12.18 8.20 -13.51
C GLU A 34 -10.72 8.57 -13.83
N TRP A 35 -10.21 9.66 -13.25
CA TRP A 35 -8.80 10.07 -13.40
C TRP A 35 -7.80 8.91 -13.16
N PRO A 36 -8.01 7.96 -12.22
CA PRO A 36 -7.06 6.87 -12.02
C PRO A 36 -6.98 5.94 -13.21
N LEU A 37 -8.08 5.73 -13.96
CA LEU A 37 -8.08 4.90 -15.17
C LEU A 37 -7.23 5.57 -16.25
N TRP A 38 -7.44 6.87 -16.47
CA TRP A 38 -6.66 7.62 -17.46
C TRP A 38 -5.17 7.60 -17.12
N TYR A 39 -4.83 7.85 -15.85
CA TYR A 39 -3.44 7.77 -15.37
C TYR A 39 -2.85 6.38 -15.56
N ALA A 40 -3.61 5.33 -15.21
CA ALA A 40 -3.14 3.95 -15.37
C ALA A 40 -2.85 3.62 -16.83
N GLU A 41 -3.69 4.03 -17.78
CA GLU A 41 -3.44 3.85 -19.21
C GLU A 41 -2.23 4.65 -19.69
N TYR A 42 -2.08 5.90 -19.25
CA TYR A 42 -0.94 6.73 -19.62
C TYR A 42 0.38 6.18 -19.06
N LEU A 43 0.38 5.69 -17.82
CA LEU A 43 1.59 5.29 -17.10
C LEU A 43 2.04 3.86 -17.41
N GLN A 44 1.13 2.96 -17.81
CA GLN A 44 1.42 1.52 -17.87
C GLN A 44 2.70 1.17 -18.64
N ASP A 45 2.82 1.62 -19.88
CA ASP A 45 3.99 1.32 -20.72
C ASP A 45 5.23 2.10 -20.26
N ARG A 46 5.02 3.28 -19.67
CA ARG A 46 6.09 4.20 -19.23
C ARG A 46 6.75 3.77 -17.91
N LEU A 47 6.03 3.00 -17.10
CA LEU A 47 6.52 2.47 -15.81
C LEU A 47 7.26 1.14 -15.95
N THR A 48 7.05 0.42 -17.05
CA THR A 48 7.67 -0.88 -17.31
C THR A 48 9.20 -0.89 -17.13
N PRO A 49 9.96 0.16 -17.54
CA PRO A 49 11.42 0.19 -17.33
C PRO A 49 11.87 0.23 -15.86
N PHE A 50 10.98 0.56 -14.92
CA PHE A 50 11.32 0.81 -13.51
C PHE A 50 10.98 -0.35 -12.57
N LEU A 51 10.19 -1.35 -13.01
CA LEU A 51 9.53 -2.30 -12.11
C LEU A 51 9.84 -3.76 -12.45
N ALA A 52 9.90 -4.61 -11.41
CA ALA A 52 10.32 -6.01 -11.50
C ALA A 52 9.16 -7.00 -11.74
N ALA A 53 7.90 -6.55 -11.69
CA ALA A 53 6.70 -7.39 -11.74
C ALA A 53 5.76 -6.97 -12.88
N PRO A 54 4.90 -7.88 -13.37
CA PRO A 54 3.90 -7.53 -14.38
C PRO A 54 2.94 -6.46 -13.84
N LEU A 55 2.88 -5.33 -14.56
CA LEU A 55 2.11 -4.16 -14.20
C LEU A 55 0.76 -4.19 -14.89
N THR A 56 -0.28 -4.59 -14.16
CA THR A 56 -1.65 -4.54 -14.67
C THR A 56 -2.25 -3.15 -14.45
N ARG A 57 -3.19 -2.75 -15.31
CA ARG A 57 -3.96 -1.50 -15.14
C ARG A 57 -4.67 -1.45 -13.79
N SER A 58 -5.29 -2.56 -13.37
CA SER A 58 -5.98 -2.65 -12.08
C SER A 58 -5.05 -2.39 -10.89
N ARG A 59 -3.81 -2.89 -10.95
CA ARG A 59 -2.82 -2.66 -9.88
C ARG A 59 -2.37 -1.20 -9.87
N LEU A 60 -2.23 -0.57 -11.03
CA LEU A 60 -1.93 0.86 -11.11
C LEU A 60 -3.04 1.73 -10.53
N VAL A 61 -4.29 1.48 -10.93
CA VAL A 61 -5.46 2.17 -10.39
C VAL A 61 -5.49 2.06 -8.87
N PHE A 62 -5.33 0.84 -8.34
CA PHE A 62 -5.29 0.61 -6.90
C PHE A 62 -4.18 1.41 -6.21
N CYS A 63 -2.96 1.39 -6.74
CA CYS A 63 -1.84 2.14 -6.16
C CYS A 63 -2.02 3.67 -6.25
N LEU A 64 -2.61 4.19 -7.33
CA LEU A 64 -2.92 5.62 -7.49
C LEU A 64 -3.90 6.09 -6.43
N ILE A 65 -5.03 5.38 -6.28
CA ILE A 65 -6.08 5.72 -5.32
C ILE A 65 -5.54 5.61 -3.89
N GLY A 66 -4.80 4.54 -3.57
CA GLY A 66 -4.20 4.38 -2.25
C GLY A 66 -3.22 5.51 -1.90
N ALA A 67 -2.36 5.92 -2.85
CA ALA A 67 -1.43 7.03 -2.63
C ALA A 67 -2.15 8.37 -2.44
N GLU A 68 -3.21 8.63 -3.20
CA GLU A 68 -4.05 9.82 -3.05
C GLU A 68 -4.75 9.89 -1.69
N ASP A 69 -5.43 8.80 -1.32
CA ASP A 69 -6.17 8.72 -0.08
C ASP A 69 -5.26 8.92 1.12
N GLU A 70 -4.06 8.33 1.09
CA GLU A 70 -3.11 8.46 2.18
C GLU A 70 -2.43 9.83 2.23
N HIS A 71 -2.08 10.41 1.08
CA HIS A 71 -1.56 11.78 1.01
C HIS A 71 -2.55 12.77 1.63
N ARG A 72 -3.83 12.63 1.30
CA ARG A 72 -4.93 13.44 1.84
C ARG A 72 -5.19 13.17 3.32
N ALA A 73 -5.24 11.90 3.73
CA ALA A 73 -5.52 11.53 5.13
C ALA A 73 -4.41 11.99 6.08
N THR A 74 -3.15 11.89 5.65
CA THR A 74 -1.99 12.28 6.45
C THR A 74 -1.69 13.78 6.41
N LYS A 75 -2.39 14.54 5.54
CA LYS A 75 -2.10 15.96 5.27
C LYS A 75 -0.62 16.19 4.99
N SER A 76 -0.04 15.35 4.13
CA SER A 76 1.39 15.40 3.86
C SER A 76 1.79 16.72 3.20
N GLU A 77 2.79 17.41 3.76
CA GLU A 77 3.42 18.58 3.15
C GLU A 77 4.33 18.21 1.97
N THR A 78 4.56 16.91 1.74
CA THR A 78 5.34 16.45 0.59
C THR A 78 4.54 16.71 -0.70
N PRO A 79 5.14 17.30 -1.75
CA PRO A 79 4.46 17.45 -3.03
C PRO A 79 3.96 16.10 -3.56
N TRP A 80 2.75 16.08 -4.12
CA TRP A 80 2.09 14.85 -4.55
C TRP A 80 2.94 13.97 -5.49
N PRO A 81 3.73 14.49 -6.46
CA PRO A 81 4.49 13.62 -7.36
C PRO A 81 5.57 12.83 -6.61
N ASP A 82 6.25 13.50 -5.67
CA ASP A 82 7.29 12.90 -4.83
C ASP A 82 6.71 11.88 -3.84
N TYR A 83 5.52 12.17 -3.30
CA TYR A 83 4.82 11.26 -2.42
C TYR A 83 4.40 9.98 -3.16
N TYR A 84 3.75 10.14 -4.32
CA TYR A 84 3.30 9.03 -5.15
C TYR A 84 4.48 8.19 -5.63
N ALA A 85 5.57 8.81 -6.06
CA ALA A 85 6.78 8.11 -6.49
C ALA A 85 7.32 7.18 -5.39
N ARG A 86 7.42 7.67 -4.15
CA ARG A 86 7.84 6.84 -3.01
C ARG A 86 6.89 5.67 -2.77
N ARG A 87 5.58 5.94 -2.73
CA ARG A 87 4.58 4.87 -2.52
C ARG A 87 4.58 3.82 -3.62
N PHE A 88 4.79 4.22 -4.86
CA PHE A 88 4.88 3.27 -5.97
C PHE A 88 6.13 2.39 -5.87
N ILE A 89 7.28 2.95 -5.46
CA ILE A 89 8.48 2.14 -5.22
C ILE A 89 8.27 1.17 -4.04
N GLU A 90 7.59 1.59 -2.99
CA GLU A 90 7.25 0.72 -1.85
C GLU A 90 6.28 -0.41 -2.24
N CYS A 91 5.24 -0.11 -3.03
CA CYS A 91 4.20 -1.08 -3.39
C CYS A 91 4.57 -1.99 -4.58
N LEU A 92 5.38 -1.49 -5.52
CA LEU A 92 5.62 -2.11 -6.82
C LEU A 92 7.10 -2.34 -7.13
N GLY A 93 8.00 -1.73 -6.36
CA GLY A 93 9.42 -1.95 -6.48
C GLY A 93 9.81 -3.38 -6.12
N PRO A 94 11.07 -3.78 -6.40
CA PRO A 94 11.56 -5.08 -5.97
C PRO A 94 11.45 -5.19 -4.44
N ALA A 95 10.91 -6.32 -3.97
CA ALA A 95 10.86 -6.60 -2.55
C ALA A 95 12.29 -6.58 -1.99
N GLN A 96 12.53 -5.71 -1.01
CA GLN A 96 13.78 -5.71 -0.27
C GLN A 96 13.71 -6.81 0.78
N LYS A 97 14.85 -7.43 1.08
CA LYS A 97 14.92 -8.34 2.22
C LYS A 97 14.56 -7.54 3.46
N PRO A 98 13.60 -8.00 4.29
CA PRO A 98 13.27 -7.28 5.51
C PRO A 98 14.52 -7.14 6.37
N GLU A 99 14.66 -5.99 7.03
CA GLU A 99 15.63 -5.85 8.11
C GLU A 99 15.29 -6.85 9.22
N LYS A 100 16.20 -7.08 10.15
CA LYS A 100 15.97 -7.99 11.29
C LYS A 100 15.01 -7.34 12.29
N ASP A 101 13.81 -7.02 11.84
CA ASP A 101 12.77 -6.46 12.68
C ASP A 101 12.16 -7.57 13.54
N ALA A 102 11.89 -7.26 14.80
CA ALA A 102 11.15 -8.14 15.70
C ALA A 102 9.67 -8.08 15.30
N LEU A 103 9.25 -8.99 14.43
CA LEU A 103 7.87 -9.10 13.97
C LEU A 103 7.05 -9.97 14.93
N SER A 104 5.79 -9.60 15.15
CA SER A 104 4.82 -10.42 15.87
C SER A 104 3.54 -10.59 15.05
N LEU A 105 3.00 -11.81 15.01
CA LEU A 105 1.73 -12.13 14.37
C LEU A 105 0.70 -12.53 15.43
N TYR A 106 -0.33 -11.70 15.58
CA TYR A 106 -1.53 -12.05 16.33
C TYR A 106 -2.45 -12.91 15.47
N TYR A 107 -2.79 -14.11 15.96
CA TYR A 107 -3.51 -15.09 15.15
C TYR A 107 -4.43 -15.98 15.96
N PHE A 108 -5.23 -16.79 15.27
CA PHE A 108 -5.90 -17.95 15.86
C PHE A 108 -6.00 -19.09 14.84
N ASP A 109 -5.98 -20.34 15.31
CA ASP A 109 -5.78 -21.53 14.47
C ASP A 109 -6.93 -21.81 13.48
N GLY A 110 -8.14 -21.34 13.78
CA GLY A 110 -9.32 -21.51 12.92
C GLY A 110 -9.44 -20.50 11.78
N CYS A 111 -8.52 -19.54 11.66
CA CYS A 111 -8.64 -18.45 10.71
C CYS A 111 -8.03 -18.80 9.34
N PRO A 112 -8.81 -18.85 8.25
CA PRO A 112 -8.26 -19.10 6.92
C PRO A 112 -7.28 -17.99 6.48
N PHE A 113 -7.43 -16.76 6.97
CA PHE A 113 -6.52 -15.66 6.67
C PHE A 113 -5.19 -15.81 7.42
N CYS A 114 -5.20 -16.20 8.70
CA CYS A 114 -3.97 -16.46 9.45
C CYS A 114 -3.15 -17.57 8.79
N VAL A 115 -3.79 -18.65 8.34
CA VAL A 115 -3.11 -19.74 7.61
C VAL A 115 -2.39 -19.23 6.36
N ARG A 116 -2.95 -18.25 5.63
CA ARG A 116 -2.27 -17.65 4.47
C ARG A 116 -1.02 -16.88 4.87
N VAL A 117 -1.09 -16.14 5.98
CA VAL A 117 0.06 -15.37 6.50
C VAL A 117 1.15 -16.32 7.00
N HIS A 118 0.81 -17.38 7.75
CA HIS A 118 1.77 -18.40 8.19
C HIS A 118 2.53 -19.01 7.01
N ARG A 119 1.83 -19.39 5.94
CA ARG A 119 2.49 -19.93 4.73
C ARG A 119 3.48 -18.94 4.11
N ALA A 120 3.18 -17.65 4.14
CA ALA A 120 4.09 -16.63 3.62
C ALA A 120 5.32 -16.44 4.53
N ILE A 121 5.12 -16.44 5.86
CA ILE A 121 6.21 -16.42 6.85
C ILE A 121 7.17 -17.59 6.61
N ASP A 122 6.62 -18.79 6.47
CA ASP A 122 7.41 -20.00 6.22
C ASP A 122 8.16 -19.94 4.88
N ALA A 123 7.48 -19.51 3.80
CA ALA A 123 8.07 -19.43 2.47
C ALA A 123 9.20 -18.38 2.38
N LEU A 124 9.12 -17.31 3.16
CA LEU A 124 10.09 -16.23 3.21
C LEU A 124 11.19 -16.46 4.26
N GLY A 125 11.04 -17.47 5.13
CA GLY A 125 11.98 -17.75 6.22
C GLY A 125 12.08 -16.61 7.24
N LEU A 126 10.95 -15.97 7.56
CA LEU A 126 10.91 -14.85 8.50
C LEU A 126 10.86 -15.36 9.94
N GLU A 127 11.60 -14.70 10.82
CA GLU A 127 11.49 -14.90 12.26
C GLU A 127 10.35 -14.03 12.79
N VAL A 128 9.21 -14.65 13.13
CA VAL A 128 8.01 -13.95 13.62
C VAL A 128 7.53 -14.59 14.92
N GLU A 129 7.34 -13.79 15.94
CA GLU A 129 6.74 -14.21 17.20
C GLU A 129 5.23 -14.48 17.01
N LEU A 130 4.77 -15.68 17.36
CA LEU A 130 3.37 -16.07 17.17
C LEU A 130 2.56 -15.89 18.46
N ARG A 131 1.57 -15.00 18.42
CA ARG A 131 0.73 -14.63 19.57
C ARG A 131 -0.72 -15.05 19.34
N ASN A 132 -1.11 -16.21 19.88
CA ASN A 132 -2.46 -16.71 19.69
C ASN A 132 -3.46 -15.98 20.62
N ILE A 133 -4.47 -15.34 20.03
CA ILE A 133 -5.44 -14.50 20.75
C ILE A 133 -6.63 -15.29 21.33
N TYR A 134 -6.79 -16.56 20.97
CA TYR A 134 -7.83 -17.43 21.52
C TYR A 134 -7.33 -18.24 22.71
N THR A 135 -6.07 -18.69 22.67
CA THR A 135 -5.49 -19.49 23.75
C THR A 135 -4.92 -18.63 24.87
N ASP A 136 -4.52 -17.39 24.58
CA ASP A 136 -4.01 -16.44 25.56
C ASP A 136 -4.83 -15.13 25.55
N PRO A 137 -5.65 -14.89 26.58
CA PRO A 137 -6.42 -13.65 26.71
C PRO A 137 -5.56 -12.38 26.80
N ALA A 138 -4.29 -12.49 27.23
CA ALA A 138 -3.38 -11.34 27.31
C ALA A 138 -3.02 -10.84 25.91
N HIS A 139 -2.77 -11.73 24.94
CA HIS A 139 -2.52 -11.34 23.54
C HIS A 139 -3.73 -10.64 22.92
N LEU A 140 -4.95 -11.08 23.25
CA LEU A 140 -6.17 -10.42 22.76
C LEU A 140 -6.34 -9.02 23.35
N ALA A 141 -6.04 -8.86 24.65
CA ALA A 141 -6.08 -7.56 25.31
C ALA A 141 -5.06 -6.59 24.69
N GLU A 142 -3.81 -7.04 24.52
CA GLU A 142 -2.74 -6.28 23.88
C GLU A 142 -3.12 -5.86 22.44
N LEU A 143 -3.66 -6.78 21.64
CA LEU A 143 -4.11 -6.49 20.27
C LEU A 143 -5.18 -5.39 20.23
N ARG A 144 -6.13 -5.42 21.18
CA ARG A 144 -7.19 -4.41 21.25
C ARG A 144 -6.65 -3.02 21.58
N GLU A 145 -5.67 -2.94 22.49
CA GLU A 145 -4.99 -1.70 22.83
C GLU A 145 -4.23 -1.13 21.62
N LEU A 146 -3.52 -1.99 20.86
CA LEU A 146 -2.76 -1.59 19.67
C LEU A 146 -3.65 -1.06 18.52
N ILE A 147 -4.83 -1.66 18.33
CA ILE A 147 -5.77 -1.25 17.28
C ILE A 147 -6.59 -0.01 17.70
N GLY A 148 -6.52 0.40 18.98
CA GLY A 148 -7.26 1.55 19.51
C GLY A 148 -8.73 1.26 19.83
N GLY A 149 -9.10 0.00 20.06
CA GLY A 149 -10.46 -0.41 20.39
C GLY A 149 -10.72 -0.37 21.90
N SER A 150 -11.54 0.57 22.37
CA SER A 150 -12.01 0.61 23.77
C SER A 150 -12.75 -0.70 24.16
N PRO A 151 -12.63 -1.15 25.42
CA PRO A 151 -13.28 -2.38 25.87
C PRO A 151 -14.78 -2.14 26.08
N GLY A 152 -15.60 -2.39 25.05
CA GLY A 152 -17.05 -2.28 25.19
C GLY A 152 -17.90 -2.41 23.91
N GLU A 153 -17.36 -2.17 22.72
CA GLU A 153 -18.13 -2.23 21.47
C GLU A 153 -17.55 -3.29 20.54
N LEU A 154 -17.93 -4.54 20.77
CA LEU A 154 -17.90 -5.58 19.74
C LEU A 154 -19.31 -5.82 19.23
N THR A 155 -19.87 -4.84 18.53
CA THR A 155 -20.93 -5.12 17.56
C THR A 155 -20.24 -5.72 16.34
N HIS A 156 -20.27 -7.06 16.24
CA HIS A 156 -20.31 -7.96 15.07
C HIS A 156 -19.81 -7.55 13.65
N ASP A 157 -19.19 -6.40 13.42
CA ASP A 157 -18.95 -5.84 12.08
C ASP A 157 -17.46 -5.71 11.69
N VAL A 158 -16.55 -6.37 12.41
CA VAL A 158 -15.14 -6.45 11.98
C VAL A 158 -14.74 -7.91 11.79
N LEU A 159 -15.46 -8.59 10.91
CA LEU A 159 -15.03 -9.83 10.25
C LEU A 159 -15.67 -9.89 8.85
N LEU A 160 -15.24 -9.00 7.95
CA LEU A 160 -15.23 -9.21 6.50
C LEU A 160 -13.99 -8.54 5.90
#